data_AF-A0A133ULV0-F1
#
_entry.id   AF-A0A133ULV0-F1
#
_cell.length_a   1.000
_cell.length_b   1.000
_cell.length_c   1.000
_cell.angle_alpha   90.00
_cell.angle_beta   90.00
_cell.angle_gamma   90.00
#
_symmetry.space_group_name_H-M   'P 1'
#
loop_
_entity.id
_entity.type
_entity.pdbx_description
1 polymer ?
#
loop_
_entity_poly.entity_id
_entity_poly.type
_entity_poly.pdbx_seq_one_letter_code
_entity_poly.pdbx_strand_id
1 'polypeptide(L)'
;MTEVPNAPTTCISNDDEKYTITIELPKLSKEDIDLEVTRKSIIITVPEYGSEYSPNFDLKHEIAPEKVKATFEDGLLKIEAPLSSTLKRSKVKID
;
A
#
# COMPACT_ATOMS: atom_id res chain seq x y z
N MET A 1 -4.34 9.90 17.81
CA MET A 1 -4.68 8.96 16.73
C MET A 1 -5.78 8.07 17.27
N THR A 2 -7.03 8.30 16.89
CA THR A 2 -8.13 7.37 17.20
C THR A 2 -7.98 6.18 16.27
N GLU A 3 -7.80 4.99 16.83
CA GLU A 3 -7.85 3.75 16.06
C GLU A 3 -9.25 3.64 15.45
N VAL A 4 -9.34 3.46 14.13
CA VAL A 4 -10.62 3.21 13.46
C VAL A 4 -11.06 1.80 13.86
N PRO A 5 -12.22 1.62 14.52
CA PRO A 5 -12.69 0.31 14.93
C PRO A 5 -12.78 -0.61 13.71
N ASN A 6 -12.22 -1.82 13.81
CA ASN A 6 -12.18 -2.82 12.72
C ASN A 6 -11.35 -2.43 11.48
N ALA A 7 -10.41 -1.51 11.59
CA ALA A 7 -9.45 -1.29 10.51
C ALA A 7 -8.62 -2.56 10.25
N PRO A 8 -8.50 -3.02 9.00
CA PRO A 8 -7.73 -4.19 8.69
C PRO A 8 -6.23 -3.96 8.89
N THR A 9 -5.52 -5.05 9.18
CA THR A 9 -4.08 -5.03 9.38
C THR A 9 -3.41 -4.57 8.10
N THR A 10 -2.59 -3.51 8.22
CA THR A 10 -1.83 -2.95 7.11
C THR A 10 -0.36 -2.96 7.47
N CYS A 11 0.47 -3.48 6.58
CA CYS A 11 1.93 -3.40 6.69
C CYS A 11 2.49 -2.72 5.44
N ILE A 12 3.42 -1.79 5.65
CA ILE A 12 4.09 -1.05 4.59
C ILE A 12 5.58 -1.22 4.81
N SER A 13 6.27 -1.68 3.78
CA SER A 13 7.73 -1.73 3.75
C SER A 13 8.21 -1.16 2.43
N ASN A 14 9.44 -0.68 2.41
CA ASN A 14 10.06 -0.20 1.20
C ASN A 14 11.57 -0.44 1.23
N ASP A 15 12.11 -0.83 0.09
CA ASP A 15 13.54 -0.98 -0.12
C ASP A 15 14.04 0.17 -1.01
N ASP A 16 15.16 -0.05 -1.70
CA ASP A 16 15.78 0.93 -2.60
C ASP A 16 15.17 0.89 -4.01
N GLU A 17 14.27 -0.06 -4.28
CA GLU A 17 13.68 -0.33 -5.59
C GLU A 17 12.15 -0.20 -5.61
N LYS A 18 11.44 -0.50 -4.53
CA LYS A 18 9.97 -0.51 -4.48
C LYS A 18 9.38 -0.31 -3.09
N TYR A 19 8.09 0.06 -3.07
CA TYR A 19 7.20 -0.14 -1.92
C TYR A 19 6.51 -1.51 -2.03
N THR A 20 6.33 -2.15 -0.88
CA THR A 20 5.49 -3.35 -0.71
C THR A 20 4.46 -3.05 0.38
N ILE A 21 3.18 -3.09 0.01
CA ILE A 21 2.05 -2.85 0.90
C ILE A 21 1.22 -4.12 0.96
N THR A 22 0.85 -4.54 2.17
CA THR A 22 -0.03 -5.69 2.40
C THR A 22 -1.18 -5.31 3.31
N ILE A 23 -2.40 -5.67 2.92
CA ILE A 23 -3.63 -5.38 3.66
C ILE A 23 -4.45 -6.66 3.80
N GLU A 24 -4.81 -7.02 5.03
CA GLU A 24 -5.65 -8.18 5.35
C GLU A 24 -7.13 -7.82 5.22
N LEU A 25 -7.77 -8.24 4.13
CA LEU A 25 -9.16 -7.98 3.78
C LEU A 25 -9.95 -9.31 3.73
N PRO A 26 -10.18 -9.98 4.88
CA PRO A 26 -10.89 -11.25 4.89
C PRO A 26 -12.33 -11.08 4.42
N LYS A 27 -12.87 -12.13 3.77
CA LYS A 27 -14.26 -12.23 3.27
C LYS A 27 -14.62 -11.31 2.09
N LEU A 28 -13.70 -10.47 1.63
CA LEU A 28 -13.88 -9.67 0.43
C LEU A 28 -13.48 -10.40 -0.84
N SER A 29 -14.04 -9.96 -1.96
CA SER A 29 -13.62 -10.35 -3.29
C SER A 29 -12.83 -9.23 -3.96
N LYS A 30 -12.07 -9.57 -5.00
CA LYS A 30 -11.31 -8.58 -5.80
C LYS A 30 -12.19 -7.46 -6.38
N GLU A 31 -13.49 -7.73 -6.57
CA GLU A 31 -14.46 -6.81 -7.17
C GLU A 31 -14.92 -5.73 -6.18
N ASP A 32 -14.69 -5.94 -4.89
CA ASP A 32 -15.04 -5.02 -3.80
C ASP A 32 -13.91 -4.04 -3.46
N ILE A 33 -12.79 -4.11 -4.18
CA ILE A 33 -11.55 -3.38 -3.90
C ILE A 33 -11.22 -2.48 -5.08
N ASP A 34 -11.32 -1.18 -4.88
CA ASP A 34 -10.84 -0.18 -5.83
C ASP A 34 -9.43 0.27 -5.44
N LEU A 35 -8.52 0.23 -6.41
CA LEU A 35 -7.13 0.64 -6.25
C LEU A 35 -6.79 1.75 -7.24
N GLU A 36 -6.51 2.94 -6.72
CA GLU A 36 -6.05 4.07 -7.51
C GLU A 36 -4.59 4.40 -7.16
N VAL A 37 -3.78 4.63 -8.19
CA VAL A 37 -2.35 4.88 -8.02
C VAL A 37 -1.91 6.10 -8.81
N THR A 38 -1.20 6.99 -8.13
CA THR A 38 -0.50 8.12 -8.74
C THR A 38 1.00 7.97 -8.55
N ARG A 39 1.79 8.93 -9.05
CA ARG A 39 3.24 8.92 -8.82
C ARG A 39 3.62 9.04 -7.35
N LYS A 40 2.76 9.57 -6.48
CA LYS A 40 3.07 9.85 -5.07
C LYS A 40 2.03 9.35 -4.07
N SER A 41 0.98 8.71 -4.54
CA SER A 41 -0.07 8.18 -3.66
C SER A 41 -0.59 6.85 -4.15
N ILE A 42 -0.98 6.02 -3.19
CA ILE A 42 -1.75 4.80 -3.42
C ILE A 42 -2.99 4.91 -2.54
N ILE A 43 -4.16 4.86 -3.17
CA ILE A 43 -5.46 5.00 -2.52
C ILE A 43 -6.20 3.69 -2.71
N ILE A 44 -6.66 3.11 -1.61
CA ILE A 44 -7.51 1.91 -1.64
C ILE A 44 -8.86 2.29 -1.06
N THR A 45 -9.92 1.98 -1.79
CA THR A 45 -11.29 2.16 -1.37
C THR A 45 -11.94 0.80 -1.20
N VAL A 46 -12.51 0.56 -0.02
CA VAL A 46 -13.18 -0.71 0.31
C VAL A 46 -14.52 -0.38 0.97
N PRO A 47 -15.65 -0.40 0.23
CA PRO A 47 -16.94 0.07 0.72
C PRO A 47 -17.41 -0.62 2.01
N GLU A 48 -17.08 -1.90 2.21
CA GLU A 48 -17.48 -2.67 3.40
C GLU A 48 -16.92 -2.11 4.71
N TYR A 49 -15.74 -1.47 4.67
CA TYR A 49 -15.13 -0.84 5.86
C TYR A 49 -15.57 0.62 6.05
N GLY A 50 -16.48 1.12 5.20
CA GLY A 50 -17.02 2.47 5.25
C GLY A 50 -16.04 3.56 4.83
N SER A 51 -16.53 4.79 4.70
CA SER A 51 -15.73 5.94 4.26
C SER A 51 -14.58 6.28 5.23
N GLU A 52 -14.68 5.86 6.49
CA GLU A 52 -13.66 6.09 7.51
C GLU A 52 -12.39 5.24 7.28
N TYR A 53 -12.50 4.13 6.55
CA TYR A 53 -11.37 3.30 6.14
C TYR A 53 -11.06 3.47 4.65
N SER A 54 -10.44 4.60 4.33
CA SER A 54 -9.87 4.88 3.01
C SER A 54 -8.37 5.10 3.16
N PRO A 55 -7.54 4.04 3.24
CA PRO A 55 -6.11 4.21 3.37
C PRO A 55 -5.57 4.94 2.13
N ASN A 56 -5.07 6.15 2.38
CA ASN A 56 -4.29 6.91 1.43
C ASN A 56 -2.83 6.90 1.90
N PHE A 57 -1.97 6.25 1.13
CA PHE A 57 -0.54 6.21 1.40
C PHE A 57 0.17 7.31 0.63
N ASP A 58 0.47 8.42 1.31
CA ASP A 58 1.34 9.45 0.77
C ASP A 58 2.80 8.95 0.75
N LEU A 59 3.33 8.72 -0.45
CA LEU A 59 4.64 8.14 -0.67
C LEU A 59 5.73 9.22 -0.66
N LYS A 60 6.79 8.98 0.11
CA LYS A 60 7.96 9.88 0.16
C LYS A 60 8.76 9.91 -1.14
N HIS A 61 8.70 8.82 -1.91
CA HIS A 61 9.45 8.62 -3.14
C HIS A 61 8.48 8.30 -4.26
N GLU A 62 8.76 8.84 -5.44
CA GLU A 62 7.90 8.60 -6.59
C GLU A 62 7.96 7.14 -7.05
N ILE A 63 6.82 6.63 -7.46
CA ILE A 63 6.68 5.30 -8.08
C ILE A 63 6.43 5.41 -9.58
N ALA A 64 6.54 4.28 -10.27
CA ALA A 64 6.16 4.09 -11.67
C ALA A 64 4.76 3.44 -11.72
N PRO A 65 3.66 4.22 -11.81
CA PRO A 65 2.29 3.68 -11.67
C PRO A 65 1.97 2.59 -12.68
N GLU A 66 2.51 2.70 -13.91
CA GLU A 66 2.33 1.75 -14.99
C GLU A 66 3.00 0.38 -14.74
N LYS A 67 3.89 0.29 -13.75
CA LYS A 67 4.59 -0.94 -13.35
C LYS A 67 4.09 -1.52 -12.03
N VAL A 68 3.11 -0.89 -11.41
CA VAL A 68 2.52 -1.36 -10.16
C VAL A 68 1.80 -2.68 -10.41
N LYS A 69 1.98 -3.63 -9.50
CA LYS A 69 1.29 -4.91 -9.51
C LYS A 69 0.51 -5.07 -8.21
N ALA A 70 -0.70 -5.57 -8.33
CA ALA A 70 -1.54 -5.92 -7.19
C ALA A 70 -2.05 -7.35 -7.35
N THR A 71 -2.00 -8.12 -6.27
CA THR A 71 -2.54 -9.49 -6.19
C THR A 71 -3.45 -9.58 -4.98
N PHE A 72 -4.58 -10.26 -5.14
CA PHE A 72 -5.53 -10.51 -4.06
C PHE A 72 -5.83 -12.00 -3.99
N GLU A 73 -5.32 -12.67 -2.96
CA GLU A 73 -5.43 -14.11 -2.75
C GLU A 73 -5.70 -14.37 -1.26
N ASP A 74 -6.66 -15.26 -0.96
CA ASP A 74 -7.04 -15.67 0.40
C ASP A 74 -7.29 -14.51 1.38
N GLY A 75 -7.90 -13.42 0.89
CA GLY A 75 -8.18 -12.23 1.70
C GLY A 75 -6.95 -11.36 1.97
N LEU A 76 -5.83 -11.56 1.26
CA LEU A 76 -4.64 -10.73 1.39
C LEU A 76 -4.41 -9.93 0.10
N LEU A 77 -4.54 -8.61 0.20
CA LEU A 77 -4.15 -7.69 -0.85
C LEU A 77 -2.66 -7.38 -0.72
N LYS A 78 -1.88 -7.67 -1.75
CA LYS A 78 -0.47 -7.31 -1.85
C LYS A 78 -0.24 -6.39 -3.05
N ILE A 79 0.36 -5.23 -2.79
CA ILE A 79 0.70 -4.22 -3.78
C ILE A 79 2.23 -4.07 -3.82
N GLU A 80 2.80 -4.24 -5.00
CA GLU A 80 4.21 -3.97 -5.28
C GLU A 80 4.30 -2.77 -6.21
N ALA A 81 4.85 -1.66 -5.68
CA ALA A 81 4.94 -0.39 -6.39
C ALA A 81 6.41 0.01 -6.59
N PRO A 82 7.00 -0.28 -7.77
CA PRO A 82 8.37 0.08 -8.09
C PRO A 82 8.57 1.59 -8.04
N LEU A 83 9.70 2.02 -7.50
CA LEU A 83 10.12 3.41 -7.54
C LEU A 83 10.37 3.86 -8.99
N SER A 84 10.08 5.12 -9.29
CA SER A 84 10.38 5.70 -10.61
C SER A 84 11.88 5.78 -10.88
N SER A 85 12.69 5.80 -9.81
CA SER A 85 14.14 5.71 -9.83
C SER A 85 14.64 5.04 -8.54
N THR A 86 15.72 4.27 -8.63
CA THR A 86 16.30 3.59 -7.47
C THR A 86 16.91 4.58 -6.49
N LEU A 87 16.76 4.30 -5.20
CA LEU A 87 17.32 5.13 -4.14
C LEU A 87 18.76 4.72 -3.85
N LYS A 88 19.61 5.71 -3.58
CA LYS A 88 20.94 5.48 -3.01
C LYS A 88 20.90 5.79 -1.53
N ARG A 89 20.93 4.76 -0.69
CA ARG A 89 20.97 4.91 0.77
C ARG A 89 22.36 4.61 1.31
N SER A 90 22.74 5.37 2.34
CA SER A 90 23.96 5.14 3.11
C SER A 90 23.61 4.51 4.44
N LYS A 91 24.29 3.42 4.81
CA LYS A 91 24.18 2.83 6.16
C LYS A 91 25.13 3.57 7.11
N VAL A 92 24.64 3.93 8.29
CA VAL A 92 25.42 4.55 9.36
C VAL A 92 25.46 3.59 10.55
N LYS A 93 26.65 3.41 11.16
CA LYS A 93 26.78 2.63 12.40
C LYS A 93 26.30 3.49 13.58
N ILE A 94 25.60 2.87 14.52
CA ILE A 94 25.19 3.51 15.78
C ILE A 94 26.20 3.08 16.85
N ASP A 95 26.72 4.06 17.60
CA ASP A 95 27.60 3.86 18.76
C ASP A 95 26.79 3.81 20.07
#